data_AF-A0A8E7B387-F1
#
_entry.id   AF-A0A8E7B387-F1
#
_cell.length_a   1.000
_cell.length_b   1.000
_cell.length_c   1.000
_cell.angle_alpha   90.00
_cell.angle_beta   90.00
_cell.angle_gamma   90.00
#
_symmetry.space_group_name_H-M   'P 1'
#
loop_
_entity.id
_entity.type
_entity.pdbx_description
1 polymer ?
#
loop_
_entity_poly.entity_id
_entity_poly.type
_entity_poly.pdbx_seq_one_letter_code
_entity_poly.pdbx_strand_id
1 'polypeptide(L)'
;MLRVDDIEYIEDLGLISQAPNGEISISNRIYQEIIPRQLSWESQSGMALKQAWFVDDDGRLIISKLIRELQQFFRDHSESWIERFQYKEAGPRILLQAFLQHIVNGRVMIDQEFGLGRTRTDLYVQWPLPDGRAQIIIIELKILYKSREQTIGDGMKQVMKYTDRCGADEAHLIVFNRRPEVPWDEKIFCEKRELVEDGERNGVTLVIWGM
;
A
#
# COMPACT_ATOMS: atom_id res chain seq x y z
N MET A 1 7.04 -24.17 -9.35
CA MET A 1 8.48 -24.08 -9.04
C MET A 1 9.11 -23.35 -10.21
N LEU A 2 9.83 -22.26 -9.97
CA LEU A 2 10.51 -21.50 -11.03
C LEU A 2 11.57 -22.40 -11.69
N ARG A 3 11.67 -22.39 -13.02
CA ARG A 3 12.70 -23.17 -13.72
C ARG A 3 14.04 -22.49 -13.55
N VAL A 4 15.10 -23.29 -13.36
CA VAL A 4 16.46 -22.78 -13.18
C VAL A 4 16.89 -21.96 -14.40
N ASP A 5 16.64 -22.47 -15.60
CA ASP A 5 16.96 -21.79 -16.86
C ASP A 5 16.31 -20.39 -16.98
N ASP A 6 15.08 -20.23 -16.45
CA ASP A 6 14.38 -18.94 -16.47
C ASP A 6 15.03 -17.95 -15.48
N ILE A 7 15.52 -18.44 -14.33
CA ILE A 7 16.18 -17.61 -13.32
C ILE A 7 17.54 -17.15 -13.84
N GLU A 8 18.36 -18.08 -14.34
CA GLU A 8 19.69 -17.78 -14.89
C GLU A 8 19.59 -16.79 -16.06
N TYR A 9 18.63 -16.99 -16.96
CA TYR A 9 18.43 -16.09 -18.09
C TYR A 9 18.06 -14.66 -17.65
N ILE A 10 17.20 -14.50 -16.66
CA ILE A 10 16.76 -13.18 -16.16
C ILE A 10 17.84 -12.51 -15.31
N GLU A 11 18.66 -13.31 -14.60
CA GLU A 11 19.85 -12.84 -13.88
C GLU A 11 20.93 -12.34 -14.85
N ASP A 12 21.19 -13.06 -15.94
CA ASP A 12 22.12 -12.66 -17.01
C ASP A 12 21.69 -11.36 -17.71
N LEU A 13 20.38 -11.13 -17.84
CA LEU A 13 19.81 -9.87 -18.32
C LEU A 13 19.95 -8.71 -17.31
N GLY A 14 20.43 -8.99 -16.10
CA GLY A 14 20.62 -8.01 -15.03
C GLY A 14 19.32 -7.47 -14.43
N LEU A 15 18.20 -8.19 -14.61
CA LEU A 15 16.88 -7.79 -14.09
C LEU A 15 16.69 -8.23 -12.64
N ILE A 16 17.20 -9.41 -12.30
CA ILE A 16 17.20 -9.97 -10.94
C ILE A 16 18.63 -10.34 -10.53
N SER A 17 18.82 -10.55 -9.23
CA SER A 17 20.04 -11.10 -8.65
C SER A 17 19.65 -12.23 -7.71
N GLN A 18 20.41 -13.31 -7.73
CA GLN A 18 20.20 -14.46 -6.86
C GLN A 18 21.30 -14.53 -5.80
N ALA A 19 20.91 -14.49 -4.53
CA ALA A 19 21.83 -14.72 -3.43
C ALA A 19 22.20 -16.21 -3.33
N PRO A 20 23.34 -16.57 -2.71
CA PRO A 20 23.80 -17.96 -2.59
C PRO A 20 22.82 -18.91 -1.87
N ASN A 21 21.88 -18.36 -1.10
CA ASN A 21 20.80 -19.10 -0.43
C ASN A 21 19.58 -19.35 -1.34
N GLY A 22 19.62 -18.92 -2.61
CA GLY A 22 18.55 -19.01 -3.60
C GLY A 22 17.54 -17.86 -3.57
N GLU A 23 17.73 -16.85 -2.72
CA GLU A 23 16.84 -15.69 -2.64
C GLU A 23 16.99 -14.79 -3.87
N ILE A 24 15.87 -14.48 -4.52
CA ILE A 24 15.83 -13.66 -5.73
C ILE A 24 15.38 -12.24 -5.39
N SER A 25 16.13 -11.24 -5.82
CA SER A 25 15.80 -9.82 -5.68
C SER A 25 15.90 -9.08 -7.01
N ILE A 26 15.14 -8.00 -7.18
CA ILE A 26 15.19 -7.19 -8.40
C ILE A 26 16.42 -6.27 -8.35
N SER A 27 17.28 -6.35 -9.36
CA SER A 27 18.66 -5.83 -9.36
C SER A 27 18.80 -4.30 -9.34
N ASN A 28 17.76 -3.55 -9.71
CA ASN A 28 17.82 -2.09 -9.72
C ASN A 28 16.47 -1.47 -9.32
N ARG A 29 16.53 -0.32 -8.63
CA ARG A 29 15.37 0.53 -8.29
C ARG A 29 14.49 0.84 -9.51
N ILE A 30 15.06 1.04 -10.70
CA ILE A 30 14.26 1.24 -11.93
C ILE A 30 13.39 0.01 -12.22
N TYR A 31 13.94 -1.20 -12.11
CA TYR A 31 13.20 -2.44 -12.37
C TYR A 31 12.22 -2.78 -11.24
N GLN A 32 12.54 -2.42 -10.00
CA GLN A 32 11.62 -2.52 -8.87
C GLN A 32 10.35 -1.70 -9.10
N GLU A 33 10.46 -0.61 -9.87
CA GLU A 33 9.31 0.22 -10.26
C GLU A 33 8.63 -0.27 -11.56
N ILE A 34 9.40 -0.73 -12.55
CA ILE A 34 8.87 -1.06 -13.89
C ILE A 34 8.24 -2.46 -13.94
N ILE A 35 8.85 -3.48 -13.32
CA ILE A 35 8.39 -4.87 -13.42
C ILE A 35 6.98 -5.02 -12.79
N PRO A 36 6.71 -4.54 -11.56
CA PRO A 36 5.35 -4.60 -11.01
C PRO A 36 4.32 -3.83 -11.85
N ARG A 37 4.72 -2.70 -12.44
CA ARG A 37 3.86 -1.91 -13.34
C ARG A 37 3.47 -2.67 -14.60
N GLN A 38 4.43 -3.35 -15.23
CA GLN A 38 4.16 -4.16 -16.42
C GLN A 38 3.33 -5.40 -16.09
N LEU A 39 3.61 -6.06 -14.97
CA LEU A 39 2.83 -7.22 -14.52
C LEU A 39 1.37 -6.87 -14.18
N SER A 40 1.10 -5.62 -13.82
CA SER A 40 -0.26 -5.15 -13.54
C SER A 40 -0.96 -4.54 -14.76
N TRP A 41 -0.30 -4.43 -15.93
CA TRP A 41 -0.83 -3.80 -17.15
C TRP A 41 -2.14 -4.41 -17.67
N GLU A 42 -2.28 -5.73 -17.62
CA GLU A 42 -3.51 -6.41 -18.07
C GLU A 42 -4.70 -6.10 -17.13
N SER A 43 -4.45 -5.98 -15.83
CA SER A 43 -5.44 -5.51 -14.85
C SER A 43 -5.74 -4.01 -14.99
N GLN A 44 -4.77 -3.21 -15.49
CA GLN A 44 -4.89 -1.76 -15.70
C GLN A 44 -5.72 -1.39 -16.93
N SER A 45 -5.80 -2.25 -17.96
CA SER A 45 -6.47 -1.95 -19.23
C SER A 45 -7.98 -1.71 -19.09
N GLY A 46 -8.60 -2.12 -17.99
CA GLY A 46 -10.01 -1.85 -17.65
C GLY A 46 -10.27 -0.59 -16.81
N MET A 47 -9.22 0.05 -16.25
CA MET A 47 -9.37 1.16 -15.28
C MET A 47 -8.74 2.45 -15.81
N ALA A 48 -9.44 3.13 -16.72
CA ALA A 48 -9.09 4.48 -17.16
C ALA A 48 -9.52 5.55 -16.12
N LEU A 49 -8.91 5.51 -14.94
CA LEU A 49 -9.12 6.52 -13.90
C LEU A 49 -8.30 7.78 -14.22
N LYS A 50 -8.98 8.91 -14.45
CA LYS A 50 -8.32 10.21 -14.69
C LYS A 50 -7.78 10.77 -13.37
N GLN A 51 -6.48 11.06 -13.31
CA GLN A 51 -5.79 11.56 -12.11
C GLN A 51 -6.49 12.77 -11.45
N ALA A 52 -7.08 13.65 -12.26
CA ALA A 52 -7.81 14.83 -11.81
C ALA A 52 -8.97 14.52 -10.83
N TRP A 53 -9.48 13.30 -10.79
CA TRP A 53 -10.56 12.92 -9.86
C TRP A 53 -10.11 12.74 -8.42
N PHE A 54 -8.80 12.54 -8.22
CA PHE A 54 -8.18 12.30 -6.92
C PHE A 54 -7.40 13.49 -6.39
N VAL A 55 -7.48 14.65 -7.05
CA VAL A 55 -6.83 15.87 -6.59
C VAL A 55 -7.92 16.91 -6.33
N ASP A 56 -7.88 17.58 -5.18
CA ASP A 56 -8.81 18.66 -4.87
C ASP A 56 -8.37 20.00 -5.48
N ASP A 57 -9.19 21.03 -5.29
CA ASP A 57 -8.94 22.37 -5.86
C ASP A 57 -7.68 23.03 -5.27
N ASP A 58 -7.23 22.60 -4.09
CA ASP A 58 -5.98 23.04 -3.43
C ASP A 58 -4.75 22.26 -3.94
N GLY A 59 -4.95 21.30 -4.84
CA GLY A 59 -3.89 20.47 -5.40
C GLY A 59 -3.46 19.33 -4.48
N ARG A 60 -4.22 19.00 -3.42
CA ARG A 60 -3.93 17.89 -2.49
C ARG A 60 -4.50 16.58 -3.01
N LEU A 61 -3.82 15.48 -2.69
CA LEU A 61 -4.28 14.14 -3.02
C LEU A 61 -5.42 13.73 -2.07
N ILE A 62 -6.57 13.40 -2.64
CA ILE A 62 -7.73 12.86 -1.94
C ILE A 62 -7.55 11.33 -1.79
N ILE A 63 -6.63 10.92 -0.93
CA ILE A 63 -6.28 9.49 -0.74
C ILE A 63 -7.48 8.64 -0.32
N SER A 64 -8.42 9.24 0.42
CA SER A 64 -9.64 8.56 0.84
C SER A 64 -10.52 8.13 -0.34
N LYS A 65 -10.55 8.86 -1.46
CA LYS A 65 -11.23 8.41 -2.69
C LYS A 65 -10.48 7.24 -3.32
N LEU A 66 -9.15 7.32 -3.37
CA LEU A 66 -8.31 6.26 -3.91
C LEU A 66 -8.50 4.93 -3.17
N ILE A 67 -8.50 4.96 -1.84
CA ILE A 67 -8.70 3.76 -1.03
C ILE A 67 -10.12 3.19 -1.20
N ARG A 68 -11.14 4.03 -1.40
CA ARG A 68 -12.51 3.56 -1.73
C ARG A 68 -12.57 2.83 -3.06
N GLU A 69 -11.94 3.39 -4.09
CA GLU A 69 -11.85 2.72 -5.39
C GLU A 69 -11.09 1.40 -5.27
N LEU A 70 -10.04 1.35 -4.44
CA LEU A 70 -9.34 0.10 -4.13
C LEU A 70 -10.23 -0.92 -3.40
N GLN A 71 -11.05 -0.49 -2.43
CA GLN A 71 -12.02 -1.37 -1.75
C GLN A 71 -12.99 -1.99 -2.75
N GLN A 72 -13.52 -1.18 -3.67
CA GLN A 72 -14.45 -1.64 -4.70
C GLN A 72 -13.77 -2.59 -5.68
N PHE A 73 -12.58 -2.22 -6.18
CA PHE A 73 -11.78 -3.09 -7.02
C PHE A 73 -11.49 -4.44 -6.36
N PHE A 74 -11.11 -4.43 -5.08
CA PHE A 74 -10.83 -5.66 -4.35
C PHE A 74 -12.10 -6.52 -4.19
N ARG A 75 -13.26 -5.92 -3.90
CA ARG A 75 -14.55 -6.62 -3.88
C ARG A 75 -14.81 -7.34 -5.20
N ASP A 76 -14.64 -6.64 -6.32
CA ASP A 76 -15.02 -7.12 -7.65
C ASP A 76 -14.06 -8.16 -8.22
N HIS A 77 -12.80 -8.18 -7.76
CA HIS A 77 -11.76 -9.03 -8.33
C HIS A 77 -11.12 -10.02 -7.35
N SER A 78 -11.39 -9.93 -6.04
CA SER A 78 -10.72 -10.73 -5.00
C SER A 78 -10.69 -12.25 -5.23
N GLU A 79 -11.75 -12.85 -5.77
CA GLU A 79 -11.84 -14.32 -5.92
C GLU A 79 -10.70 -14.90 -6.76
N SER A 80 -10.36 -14.26 -7.89
CA SER A 80 -9.25 -14.74 -8.72
C SER A 80 -7.87 -14.44 -8.13
N TRP A 81 -7.77 -13.60 -7.10
CA TRP A 81 -6.51 -13.12 -6.53
C TRP A 81 -6.15 -13.80 -5.20
N ILE A 82 -7.14 -14.11 -4.36
CA ILE A 82 -6.96 -14.83 -3.09
C ILE A 82 -6.33 -16.21 -3.33
N GLU A 83 -6.66 -16.87 -4.44
CA GLU A 83 -6.09 -18.17 -4.82
C GLU A 83 -4.71 -18.08 -5.48
N ARG A 84 -4.41 -16.97 -6.18
CA ARG A 84 -3.20 -16.81 -7.01
C ARG A 84 -1.97 -16.28 -6.26
N PHE A 85 -2.15 -15.53 -5.17
CA PHE A 85 -1.00 -15.06 -4.39
C PHE A 85 -0.39 -16.21 -3.58
N GLN A 86 0.63 -16.86 -4.14
CA GLN A 86 1.50 -17.75 -3.38
C GLN A 86 2.20 -17.02 -2.21
N TYR A 87 2.33 -15.69 -2.29
CA TYR A 87 2.84 -14.82 -1.24
C TYR A 87 1.70 -14.25 -0.37
N LYS A 88 1.36 -14.98 0.67
CA LYS A 88 0.23 -14.69 1.56
C LYS A 88 0.25 -13.28 2.17
N GLU A 89 1.42 -12.67 2.34
CA GLU A 89 1.53 -11.36 3.01
C GLU A 89 1.84 -10.20 2.07
N ALA A 90 2.58 -10.46 0.99
CA ALA A 90 3.00 -9.41 0.06
C ALA A 90 1.90 -8.98 -0.93
N GLY A 91 0.92 -9.85 -1.20
CA GLY A 91 -0.11 -9.61 -2.22
C GLY A 91 -0.90 -8.30 -2.04
N PRO A 92 -1.54 -8.06 -0.87
CA PRO A 92 -2.26 -6.82 -0.60
C PRO A 92 -1.39 -5.56 -0.71
N ARG A 93 -0.14 -5.66 -0.25
CA ARG A 93 0.84 -4.56 -0.31
C ARG A 93 1.24 -4.22 -1.74
N ILE A 94 1.56 -5.23 -2.56
CA ILE A 94 1.89 -5.06 -3.97
C ILE A 94 0.71 -4.47 -4.74
N LEU A 95 -0.51 -4.91 -4.45
CA LEU A 95 -1.71 -4.40 -5.11
C LEU A 95 -1.93 -2.91 -4.80
N LEU A 96 -1.86 -2.54 -3.51
CA LEU A 96 -1.99 -1.15 -3.11
C LEU A 96 -0.90 -0.27 -3.76
N GLN A 97 0.34 -0.75 -3.80
CA GLN A 97 1.42 -0.04 -4.49
C GLN A 97 1.13 0.17 -5.97
N ALA A 98 0.74 -0.89 -6.70
CA ALA A 98 0.43 -0.81 -8.12
C ALA A 98 -0.73 0.16 -8.39
N PHE A 99 -1.75 0.13 -7.54
CA PHE A 99 -2.91 1.02 -7.63
C PHE A 99 -2.52 2.49 -7.42
N LEU A 100 -1.67 2.77 -6.43
CA LEU A 100 -1.13 4.10 -6.16
C LEU A 100 -0.21 4.58 -7.29
N GLN A 101 0.70 3.74 -7.77
CA GLN A 101 1.59 4.10 -8.88
C GLN A 101 0.80 4.44 -10.15
N HIS A 102 -0.29 3.70 -10.42
CA HIS A 102 -1.17 3.92 -11.57
C HIS A 102 -1.90 5.27 -11.51
N ILE A 103 -2.52 5.57 -10.37
CA ILE A 103 -3.31 6.81 -10.24
C ILE A 103 -2.41 8.04 -10.23
N VAL A 104 -1.18 7.91 -9.76
CA VAL A 104 -0.35 9.06 -9.44
C VAL A 104 0.75 9.33 -10.49
N ASN A 105 0.89 8.46 -11.52
CA ASN A 105 1.78 8.59 -12.70
C ASN A 105 3.14 9.25 -12.41
N GLY A 106 3.87 8.76 -11.41
CA GLY A 106 5.25 9.19 -11.14
C GLY A 106 5.42 10.58 -10.50
N ARG A 107 4.34 11.28 -10.13
CA ARG A 107 4.41 12.53 -9.33
C ARG A 107 4.54 12.28 -7.83
N VAL A 108 4.37 11.03 -7.40
CA VAL A 108 4.45 10.64 -5.99
C VAL A 108 5.76 9.93 -5.73
N MET A 109 6.38 10.27 -4.60
CA MET A 109 7.42 9.42 -4.04
C MET A 109 6.75 8.45 -3.08
N ILE A 110 6.84 7.15 -3.37
CA ILE A 110 6.44 6.07 -2.46
C ILE A 110 7.72 5.47 -1.92
N ASP A 111 7.96 5.63 -0.62
CA ASP A 111 9.03 4.89 0.04
C ASP A 111 8.43 3.62 0.66
N GLN A 112 8.90 2.47 0.16
CA GLN A 112 8.55 1.16 0.68
C GLN A 112 9.49 0.80 1.81
N GLU A 113 8.93 0.32 2.91
CA GLU A 113 9.74 -0.08 4.06
C GLU A 113 10.58 1.07 4.62
N PHE A 114 10.05 2.31 4.55
CA PHE A 114 10.72 3.49 5.07
C PHE A 114 11.10 3.26 6.54
N GLY A 115 12.39 3.03 6.76
CA GLY A 115 12.93 2.60 8.04
C GLY A 115 13.38 3.79 8.85
N LEU A 116 12.59 4.19 9.84
CA LEU A 116 13.02 5.15 10.86
C LEU A 116 13.44 4.39 12.13
N GLY A 117 14.62 3.75 12.08
CA GLY A 117 15.16 2.95 13.17
C GLY A 117 14.83 1.46 13.04
N ARG A 118 14.21 0.85 14.07
CA ARG A 118 13.92 -0.61 14.11
C ARG A 118 12.55 -1.01 13.57
N THR A 119 11.72 -0.05 13.19
CA THR A 119 10.37 -0.30 12.68
C THR A 119 10.29 0.10 11.21
N ARG A 120 9.41 -0.57 10.45
CA ARG A 120 9.06 -0.28 9.05
C ARG A 120 7.59 0.13 8.95
N THR A 121 7.25 1.08 8.09
CA THR A 121 5.86 1.31 7.66
C THR A 121 5.69 0.79 6.24
N ASP A 122 4.48 0.38 5.89
CA ASP A 122 4.25 -0.22 4.59
C ASP A 122 4.38 0.79 3.46
N LEU A 123 3.80 1.99 3.58
CA LEU A 123 3.90 3.04 2.57
C LEU A 123 4.00 4.43 3.18
N TYR A 124 5.05 5.14 2.79
CA TYR A 124 5.23 6.56 3.00
C TYR A 124 5.03 7.29 1.66
N VAL A 125 4.02 8.15 1.57
CA VAL A 125 3.65 8.82 0.32
C VAL A 125 3.91 10.33 0.46
N GLN A 126 4.75 10.87 -0.43
CA GLN A 126 4.93 12.31 -0.59
C GLN A 126 4.26 12.78 -1.89
N TRP A 127 3.29 13.68 -1.75
CA TRP A 127 2.58 14.28 -2.87
C TRP A 127 2.92 15.77 -2.99
N PRO A 128 3.46 16.24 -4.13
CA PRO A 128 3.87 17.63 -4.31
C PRO A 128 2.66 18.56 -4.38
N LEU A 129 2.72 19.66 -3.64
CA LEU A 129 1.71 20.72 -3.64
C LEU A 129 2.14 21.91 -4.53
N PRO A 130 1.19 22.72 -5.02
CA PRO A 130 1.48 23.87 -5.88
C PRO A 130 2.41 24.91 -5.26
N ASP A 131 2.45 25.01 -3.93
CA ASP A 131 3.28 25.96 -3.17
C ASP A 131 4.71 25.46 -2.92
N GLY A 132 5.08 24.29 -3.45
CA GLY A 132 6.41 23.69 -3.31
C GLY A 132 6.59 22.85 -2.06
N ARG A 133 5.58 22.74 -1.18
CA ARG A 133 5.58 21.76 -0.07
C ARG A 133 5.15 20.38 -0.58
N ALA A 134 5.24 19.38 0.29
CA ALA A 134 4.69 18.06 0.05
C ALA A 134 3.63 17.73 1.11
N GLN A 135 2.51 17.17 0.67
CA GLN A 135 1.57 16.47 1.54
C GLN A 135 2.18 15.11 1.89
N ILE A 136 2.23 14.79 3.18
CA ILE A 136 2.81 13.57 3.71
C ILE A 136 1.70 12.66 4.21
N ILE A 137 1.60 11.47 3.61
CA ILE A 137 0.54 10.49 3.90
C ILE A 137 1.19 9.19 4.34
N ILE A 138 0.77 8.69 5.50
CA ILE A 138 1.20 7.39 6.03
C ILE A 138 0.12 6.36 5.75
N ILE A 139 0.47 5.24 5.15
CA ILE A 139 -0.44 4.12 4.94
C ILE A 139 0.19 2.85 5.50
N GLU A 140 -0.47 2.26 6.50
CA GLU A 140 -0.09 1.01 7.13
C GLU A 140 -1.07 -0.10 6.75
N LEU A 141 -0.55 -1.30 6.51
CA LEU A 141 -1.34 -2.47 6.15
C LEU A 141 -1.32 -3.49 7.29
N LYS A 142 -2.47 -4.10 7.54
CA LYS A 142 -2.58 -5.24 8.44
C LYS A 142 -3.43 -6.32 7.81
N ILE A 143 -2.98 -7.56 8.00
CA ILE A 143 -3.79 -8.73 7.70
C ILE A 143 -4.49 -9.14 8.98
N LEU A 144 -5.79 -9.41 8.90
CA LEU A 144 -6.62 -9.83 10.01
C LEU A 144 -6.34 -11.30 10.38
N TYR A 145 -5.29 -11.52 11.18
CA TYR A 145 -4.98 -12.84 11.76
C TYR A 145 -5.70 -13.09 13.08
N LYS A 146 -5.90 -12.04 13.87
CA LYS A 146 -6.53 -12.05 15.21
C LYS A 146 -7.86 -11.30 15.20
N SER A 147 -8.33 -10.82 16.36
CA SER A 147 -9.54 -9.99 16.38
C SER A 147 -9.32 -8.64 15.69
N ARG A 148 -10.40 -8.02 15.23
CA ARG A 148 -10.39 -6.69 14.60
C ARG A 148 -9.78 -5.65 15.53
N GLU A 149 -10.27 -5.54 16.75
CA GLU A 149 -9.76 -4.61 17.77
C GLU A 149 -8.27 -4.79 18.02
N GLN A 150 -7.79 -6.03 18.18
CA GLN A 150 -6.37 -6.27 18.41
C GLN A 150 -5.52 -5.90 17.18
N THR A 151 -6.04 -6.15 15.98
CA THR A 151 -5.32 -5.86 14.72
C THR A 151 -5.24 -4.35 14.49
N ILE A 152 -6.35 -3.65 14.73
CA ILE A 152 -6.42 -2.19 14.70
C ILE A 152 -5.48 -1.60 15.75
N GLY A 153 -5.49 -2.11 16.98
CA GLY A 153 -4.62 -1.61 18.06
C GLY A 153 -3.13 -1.73 17.73
N ASP A 154 -2.71 -2.82 17.09
CA ASP A 154 -1.32 -2.98 16.65
C ASP A 154 -0.98 -2.01 15.50
N GLY A 155 -1.87 -1.88 14.52
CA GLY A 155 -1.69 -0.94 13.41
C GLY A 155 -1.62 0.51 13.87
N MET A 156 -2.48 0.92 14.81
CA MET A 156 -2.46 2.25 15.42
C MET A 156 -1.12 2.55 16.10
N LYS A 157 -0.58 1.60 16.88
CA LYS A 157 0.74 1.75 17.53
C LYS A 157 1.87 1.92 16.52
N GLN A 158 1.75 1.34 15.33
CA GLN A 158 2.74 1.53 14.27
C GLN A 158 2.58 2.88 13.59
N VAL A 159 1.35 3.25 13.20
CA VAL A 159 1.06 4.54 12.57
C VAL A 159 1.52 5.71 13.45
N MET A 160 1.22 5.70 14.75
CA MET A 160 1.60 6.79 15.68
C MET A 160 3.12 7.07 15.63
N LYS A 161 3.94 6.02 15.70
CA LYS A 161 5.40 6.16 15.63
C LYS A 161 5.91 6.90 14.38
N TYR A 162 5.16 6.84 13.28
CA TYR A 162 5.52 7.53 12.03
C TYR A 162 4.92 8.92 11.93
N THR A 163 3.68 9.12 12.40
CA THR A 163 3.01 10.41 12.31
C THR A 163 3.77 11.48 13.08
N ASP A 164 4.25 11.17 14.30
CA ASP A 164 5.05 12.08 15.12
C ASP A 164 6.38 12.46 14.47
N ARG A 165 7.01 11.48 13.80
CA ARG A 165 8.39 11.62 13.32
C ARG A 165 8.47 12.22 11.93
N CYS A 166 7.42 12.08 11.11
CA CYS A 166 7.41 12.50 9.72
C CYS A 166 6.61 13.76 9.45
N GLY A 167 5.87 14.28 10.44
CA GLY A 167 4.96 15.42 10.24
C GLY A 167 3.84 15.09 9.24
N ALA A 168 3.23 13.92 9.40
CA ALA A 168 2.20 13.45 8.48
C ALA A 168 0.94 14.34 8.53
N ASP A 169 0.38 14.69 7.37
CA ASP A 169 -0.89 15.42 7.27
C ASP A 169 -2.08 14.49 7.57
N GLU A 170 -2.00 13.24 7.13
CA GLU A 170 -3.04 12.23 7.30
C GLU A 170 -2.44 10.83 7.40
N ALA A 171 -3.16 9.94 8.07
CA ALA A 171 -2.74 8.56 8.25
C ALA A 171 -3.88 7.58 8.00
N HIS A 172 -3.55 6.45 7.37
CA HIS A 172 -4.48 5.44 6.93
C HIS A 172 -4.02 4.07 7.42
N LEU A 173 -4.94 3.33 8.03
CA LEU A 173 -4.73 1.93 8.38
C LEU A 173 -5.67 1.07 7.55
N ILE A 174 -5.13 0.15 6.77
CA ILE A 174 -5.91 -0.75 5.93
C ILE A 174 -5.84 -2.17 6.52
N VAL A 175 -6.99 -2.73 6.85
CA VAL A 175 -7.14 -4.06 7.46
C VAL A 175 -7.74 -5.03 6.44
N PHE A 176 -6.93 -5.98 5.97
CA PHE A 176 -7.33 -7.02 5.04
C PHE A 176 -7.85 -8.27 5.76
N ASN A 177 -9.14 -8.55 5.60
CA ASN A 177 -9.82 -9.74 6.05
C ASN A 177 -9.96 -10.75 4.90
N ARG A 178 -9.07 -11.74 4.90
CA ARG A 178 -9.01 -12.78 3.85
C ARG A 178 -9.91 -13.99 4.11
N ARG A 179 -10.71 -13.96 5.17
CA ARG A 179 -11.57 -15.08 5.55
C ARG A 179 -12.66 -15.29 4.49
N PRO A 180 -12.69 -16.42 3.76
CA PRO A 180 -13.69 -16.63 2.71
C PRO A 180 -15.11 -16.71 3.27
N GLU A 181 -15.27 -17.12 4.53
CA GLU A 181 -16.56 -17.24 5.20
C GLU A 181 -17.19 -15.89 5.59
N VAL A 182 -16.43 -14.79 5.57
CA VAL A 182 -16.94 -13.47 5.92
C VAL A 182 -17.45 -12.75 4.66
N PRO A 183 -18.72 -12.32 4.62
CA PRO A 183 -19.27 -11.56 3.50
C PRO A 183 -18.54 -10.23 3.25
N TRP A 184 -18.47 -9.79 1.98
CA TRP A 184 -17.84 -8.53 1.60
C TRP A 184 -18.38 -7.30 2.32
N ASP A 185 -19.69 -7.27 2.58
CA ASP A 185 -20.32 -6.15 3.29
C ASP A 185 -19.86 -6.05 4.76
N GLU A 186 -19.37 -7.14 5.35
CA GLU A 186 -18.77 -7.13 6.69
C GLU A 186 -17.26 -6.80 6.66
N LYS A 187 -16.60 -7.06 5.53
CA LYS A 187 -15.17 -6.74 5.31
C LYS A 187 -14.98 -5.26 5.03
N ILE A 188 -15.84 -4.67 4.22
CA ILE A 188 -15.71 -3.29 3.77
C ILE A 188 -16.27 -2.34 4.82
N PHE A 189 -15.38 -1.57 5.44
CA PHE A 189 -15.76 -0.50 6.34
C PHE A 189 -14.81 0.69 6.23
N CYS A 190 -15.24 1.84 6.77
CA CYS A 190 -14.43 3.04 6.91
C CYS A 190 -14.80 3.69 8.25
N GLU A 191 -13.85 3.82 9.17
CA GLU A 191 -14.03 4.48 10.46
C GLU A 191 -12.90 5.48 10.72
N LYS A 192 -13.20 6.55 11.46
CA LYS A 192 -12.18 7.53 11.88
C LYS A 192 -11.87 7.31 13.35
N ARG A 193 -10.60 7.37 13.71
CA ARG A 193 -10.14 7.38 15.10
C ARG A 193 -9.15 8.51 15.29
N GLU A 194 -9.17 9.10 16.48
CA GLU A 194 -8.15 10.06 16.88
C GLU A 194 -6.90 9.30 17.34
N LEU A 195 -5.74 9.77 16.91
CA LEU A 195 -4.46 9.33 17.46
C LEU A 195 -4.18 10.15 18.73
N VAL A 196 -4.16 9.45 19.86
CA VAL A 196 -3.86 10.03 21.18
C VAL A 196 -2.58 9.38 21.68
N GLU A 197 -1.55 10.16 21.94
CA GLU A 197 -0.29 9.72 22.54
C GLU A 197 -0.09 10.45 23.88
N ASP A 198 0.17 9.69 24.96
CA ASP A 198 0.36 10.21 26.32
C ASP A 198 -0.71 11.20 26.84
N GLY A 199 -1.94 11.12 26.30
CA GLY A 199 -3.06 11.98 26.66
C GLY A 199 -3.19 13.27 25.84
N GLU A 200 -2.26 13.51 24.91
CA GLU A 200 -2.32 14.64 23.97
C GLU A 200 -2.74 14.17 22.57
N ARG A 201 -3.54 15.00 21.90
CA ARG A 201 -3.97 14.75 20.52
C ARG A 201 -2.82 15.09 19.59
N ASN A 202 -2.38 14.11 18.80
CA ASN A 202 -1.33 14.30 17.77
C ASN A 202 -1.82 15.17 16.59
N GLY A 203 -3.08 15.63 16.59
CA GLY A 203 -3.66 16.46 15.53
C GLY A 203 -3.90 15.72 14.19
N VAL A 204 -3.26 14.58 13.98
CA VAL A 204 -3.42 13.72 12.80
C VAL A 204 -4.66 12.85 12.94
N THR A 205 -5.54 12.92 11.95
CA THR A 205 -6.72 12.03 11.86
C THR A 205 -6.29 10.68 11.28
N LEU A 206 -6.56 9.59 12.00
CA LEU A 206 -6.41 8.24 11.47
C LEU A 206 -7.74 7.79 10.84
N VAL A 207 -7.67 7.35 9.59
CA VAL A 207 -8.80 6.68 8.92
C VAL A 207 -8.49 5.20 8.75
N ILE A 208 -9.37 4.35 9.24
CA ILE A 208 -9.24 2.89 9.22
C ILE A 208 -10.19 2.33 8.17
N TRP A 209 -9.67 1.45 7.33
CA TRP A 209 -10.35 0.86 6.18
C TRP A 209 -10.36 -0.66 6.31
N GLY A 210 -11.51 -1.28 6.07
CA GLY A 210 -11.63 -2.73 5.96
C GLY A 210 -11.66 -3.18 4.51
N MET A 211 -10.97 -4.27 4.20
CA MET A 211 -10.90 -4.90 2.88
C MET A 211 -10.98 -6.41 3.01
#